data_AF-A0A835BFT4-F1
#
_entry.id   AF-A0A835BFT4-F1
#
_cell.length_a   1.000
_cell.length_b   1.000
_cell.length_c   1.000
_cell.angle_alpha   90.00
_cell.angle_beta   90.00
_cell.angle_gamma   90.00
#
_symmetry.space_group_name_H-M   'P 1'
#
loop_
_entity.id
_entity.type
_entity.pdbx_description
1 polymer ?
#
loop_
_entity_poly.entity_id
_entity_poly.type
_entity_poly.pdbx_seq_one_letter_code
_entity_poly.pdbx_strand_id
1 'polypeptide(L)'
;MDAVRTASVSRRWERLVAQLPDLDLCMSALGFLSPIGTPSEERVRSMARTLRRRCRGDDVVKALHLSYRKDVPMECRHAEDFVARANAAKLVLHLQSETDPREQEDADTAWSLQLPPATTELRLVLYSYALRPPRIHGPGVDTLRSLTLHGPTVLCQQGLLLLTGLLLPSLQDLHIAQCTLATSIDITSDAMPRLKHLDITDVSVMTDRTRAAINVLADGLRTLRMSCHMWSATEPPSQRQMFSLRSLFQARFTTYSSFHLRAPRLQVFEWRCCYTDELRIESVGRLSGVAVEIAAGKVTRRFGDEGIRYVTIEQRDKLMTDILHGLMPGLQPRTWKDVKGYYYLICFEIKLYTF
;
A
#
# COMPACT_ATOMS: atom_id res chain seq x y z
N MET A 1 -51.70 32.61 -7.74
CA MET A 1 -51.33 31.17 -7.77
C MET A 1 -49.85 31.06 -8.12
N ASP A 2 -48.92 31.18 -7.16
CA ASP A 2 -47.47 31.02 -7.48
C ASP A 2 -46.59 30.67 -6.26
N ALA A 3 -47.10 29.84 -5.34
CA ALA A 3 -46.33 29.36 -4.18
C ALA A 3 -45.96 27.85 -4.24
N VAL A 4 -46.26 27.16 -5.35
CA VAL A 4 -46.20 25.68 -5.41
C VAL A 4 -44.97 25.14 -6.16
N ARG A 5 -44.18 25.98 -6.84
CA ARG A 5 -43.05 25.50 -7.68
C ARG A 5 -41.65 25.56 -7.04
N THR A 6 -41.44 26.29 -5.94
CA THR A 6 -40.13 26.39 -5.27
C THR A 6 -39.89 25.32 -4.19
N ALA A 7 -40.93 24.74 -3.61
CA ALA A 7 -40.79 23.73 -2.54
C ALA A 7 -40.45 22.32 -3.04
N SER A 8 -40.77 21.98 -4.29
CA SER A 8 -40.54 20.64 -4.86
C SER A 8 -39.09 20.42 -5.30
N VAL A 9 -38.40 21.48 -5.73
CA VAL A 9 -36.97 21.45 -6.10
C VAL A 9 -36.08 21.30 -4.86
N SER A 10 -36.44 21.97 -3.74
CA SER A 10 -35.72 21.84 -2.46
C SER A 10 -35.81 20.41 -1.90
N ARG A 11 -36.99 19.77 -1.90
CA ARG A 11 -37.13 18.40 -1.37
C ARG A 11 -36.44 17.34 -2.22
N ARG A 12 -36.37 17.53 -3.54
CA ARG A 12 -35.66 16.61 -4.44
C ARG A 12 -34.15 16.74 -4.31
N TRP A 13 -33.64 17.97 -4.15
CA TRP A 13 -32.24 18.21 -3.81
C TRP A 13 -31.87 17.74 -2.39
N GLU A 14 -32.73 17.94 -1.40
CA GLU A 14 -32.55 17.40 -0.04
C GLU A 14 -32.53 15.87 -0.05
N ARG A 15 -33.36 15.20 -0.88
CA ARG A 15 -33.30 13.74 -1.07
C ARG A 15 -32.03 13.29 -1.79
N LEU A 16 -31.60 14.02 -2.83
CA LEU A 16 -30.37 13.72 -3.58
C LEU A 16 -29.10 13.94 -2.72
N VAL A 17 -29.12 14.91 -1.79
CA VAL A 17 -28.03 15.20 -0.84
C VAL A 17 -28.11 14.32 0.42
N ALA A 18 -29.30 13.85 0.80
CA ALA A 18 -29.49 12.91 1.92
C ALA A 18 -29.03 11.47 1.60
N GLN A 19 -28.86 11.12 0.33
CA GLN A 19 -28.43 9.81 -0.13
C GLN A 19 -27.07 9.87 -0.84
N LEU A 20 -26.12 10.69 -0.38
CA LEU A 20 -24.77 10.63 -0.93
C LEU A 20 -24.18 9.26 -0.57
N PRO A 21 -23.91 8.38 -1.55
CA PRO A 21 -23.37 7.06 -1.28
C PRO A 21 -21.93 7.18 -0.76
N ASP A 22 -21.25 8.28 -1.07
CA ASP A 22 -19.87 8.55 -0.72
C ASP A 22 -19.81 9.76 0.24
N LEU A 23 -19.14 9.59 1.38
CA LEU A 23 -19.00 10.60 2.43
C LEU A 23 -17.54 10.97 2.63
N ASP A 24 -17.21 12.24 2.42
CA ASP A 24 -15.87 12.79 2.68
C ASP A 24 -15.90 13.67 3.93
N LEU A 25 -15.17 13.26 4.96
CA LEU A 25 -15.05 13.97 6.24
C LEU A 25 -13.59 14.25 6.55
N CYS A 26 -13.26 15.51 6.80
CA CYS A 26 -11.91 15.94 7.20
C CYS A 26 -11.98 16.69 8.54
N MET A 27 -11.48 16.07 9.61
CA MET A 27 -11.47 16.66 10.94
C MET A 27 -10.35 17.70 11.07
N SER A 28 -9.15 17.29 10.69
CA SER A 28 -7.96 18.13 10.56
C SER A 28 -7.07 17.66 9.41
N ALA A 29 -6.20 18.57 8.95
CA ALA A 29 -5.18 18.28 7.94
C ALA A 29 -3.88 19.01 8.30
N LEU A 30 -2.81 18.24 8.54
CA LEU A 30 -1.42 18.67 8.48
C LEU A 30 -1.05 18.90 7.00
N GLY A 31 -0.39 20.02 6.74
CA GLY A 31 -0.34 20.66 5.42
C GLY A 31 0.10 19.78 4.24
N PHE A 32 -0.67 19.90 3.15
CA PHE A 32 -0.32 19.78 1.71
C PHE A 32 -1.49 20.25 0.83
N LEU A 33 -2.71 20.25 1.38
CA LEU A 33 -3.87 21.01 0.93
C LEU A 33 -4.17 22.05 2.01
N SER A 34 -4.67 23.23 1.64
CA SER A 34 -4.82 24.43 2.48
C SER A 34 -5.09 24.16 3.97
N PRO A 35 -4.39 24.85 4.91
CA PRO A 35 -4.45 24.54 6.32
C PRO A 35 -5.87 24.67 6.86
N ILE A 36 -6.44 23.54 7.28
CA ILE A 36 -7.74 23.49 7.98
C ILE A 36 -7.60 23.92 9.47
N GLY A 37 -6.38 24.29 9.88
CA GLY A 37 -6.02 24.68 11.24
C GLY A 37 -6.11 23.50 12.21
N THR A 38 -5.83 23.75 13.49
CA THR A 38 -6.20 22.81 14.56
C THR A 38 -7.71 22.56 14.50
N PRO A 39 -8.16 21.31 14.74
CA PRO A 39 -9.58 20.97 14.69
C PRO A 39 -10.36 21.78 15.75
N SER A 40 -11.46 22.44 15.37
CA SER A 40 -12.42 22.94 16.36
C SER A 40 -13.41 21.84 16.73
N GLU A 41 -13.66 21.63 18.02
CA GLU A 41 -14.58 20.59 18.50
C GLU A 41 -16.00 20.79 17.92
N GLU A 42 -16.43 22.04 17.74
CA GLU A 42 -17.71 22.39 17.12
C GLU A 42 -17.85 21.85 15.68
N ARG A 43 -16.77 21.88 14.90
CA ARG A 43 -16.73 21.35 13.53
C ARG A 43 -16.92 19.85 13.52
N VAL A 44 -16.17 19.13 14.36
CA VAL A 44 -16.29 17.67 14.49
C VAL A 44 -17.68 17.29 15.00
N ARG A 45 -18.23 18.03 15.97
CA ARG A 45 -19.63 17.86 16.43
C ARG A 45 -20.65 18.15 15.32
N SER A 46 -20.39 19.12 14.44
CA SER A 46 -21.23 19.40 13.26
C SER A 46 -21.23 18.24 12.25
N MET A 47 -20.05 17.66 11.99
CA MET A 47 -19.90 16.46 11.18
C MET A 47 -20.63 15.27 11.79
N ALA A 48 -20.49 15.07 13.10
CA ALA A 48 -21.20 14.01 13.83
C ALA A 48 -22.72 14.15 13.71
N ARG A 49 -23.26 15.37 13.85
CA ARG A 49 -24.70 15.66 13.65
C ARG A 49 -25.13 15.37 12.22
N THR A 50 -24.30 15.71 11.24
CA THR A 50 -24.57 15.43 9.82
C THR A 50 -24.61 13.94 9.55
N LEU A 51 -23.63 13.19 10.04
CA LEU A 51 -23.56 11.73 9.92
C LEU A 51 -24.79 11.06 10.58
N ARG A 52 -25.16 11.47 11.80
CA ARG A 52 -26.35 10.97 12.51
C ARG A 52 -27.66 11.25 11.77
N ARG A 53 -27.75 12.38 11.06
CA ARG A 53 -28.93 12.70 10.25
C ARG A 53 -29.02 11.85 8.98
N ARG A 54 -27.87 11.52 8.39
CA ARG A 54 -27.73 10.83 7.10
C ARG A 54 -27.74 9.30 7.22
N CYS A 55 -27.14 8.74 8.26
CA CYS A 55 -27.11 7.30 8.51
C CYS A 55 -28.20 6.98 9.54
N ARG A 56 -29.42 6.66 9.07
CA ARG A 56 -30.56 6.32 9.93
C ARG A 56 -30.83 4.81 9.85
N GLY A 57 -30.68 4.09 10.96
CA GLY A 57 -30.91 2.64 11.00
C GLY A 57 -29.75 1.86 10.38
N ASP A 58 -30.06 0.83 9.58
CA ASP A 58 -29.10 -0.11 8.97
C ASP A 58 -28.57 0.37 7.60
N ASP A 59 -28.66 1.67 7.31
CA ASP A 59 -28.17 2.25 6.06
C ASP A 59 -26.66 2.02 5.90
N VAL A 60 -26.27 1.32 4.82
CA VAL A 60 -24.88 1.08 4.44
C VAL A 60 -24.41 2.22 3.53
N VAL A 61 -23.43 2.99 4.00
CA VAL A 61 -22.74 3.98 3.16
C VAL A 61 -21.89 3.23 2.13
N LYS A 62 -21.84 3.67 0.88
CA LYS A 62 -21.02 3.03 -0.15
C LYS A 62 -19.53 3.26 0.13
N ALA A 63 -19.13 4.51 0.38
CA ALA A 63 -17.76 4.85 0.75
C ALA A 63 -17.69 5.91 1.84
N LEU A 64 -16.81 5.71 2.82
CA LEU A 64 -16.42 6.72 3.80
C LEU A 64 -14.95 7.07 3.59
N HIS A 65 -14.66 8.33 3.29
CA HIS A 65 -13.32 8.90 3.33
C HIS A 65 -13.21 9.76 4.59
N LEU A 66 -12.27 9.41 5.46
CA LEU A 66 -12.09 10.07 6.73
C LEU A 66 -10.64 10.49 6.92
N SER A 67 -10.41 11.78 7.06
CA SER A 67 -9.09 12.36 7.36
C SER A 67 -9.06 12.84 8.81
N TYR A 68 -8.11 12.33 9.59
CA TYR A 68 -7.94 12.71 10.98
C TYR A 68 -6.50 12.51 11.48
N ARG A 69 -6.18 13.22 12.56
CA ARG A 69 -4.93 13.14 13.30
C ARG A 69 -4.99 12.06 14.38
N LYS A 70 -4.06 11.11 14.32
CA LYS A 70 -3.98 9.99 15.26
C LYS A 70 -3.42 10.41 16.63
N ASP A 71 -2.67 11.51 16.67
CA ASP A 71 -2.11 12.13 17.86
C ASP A 71 -3.11 13.05 18.60
N VAL A 72 -4.32 13.25 18.06
CA VAL A 72 -5.39 14.02 18.70
C VAL A 72 -6.46 13.07 19.26
N PRO A 73 -6.56 12.87 20.60
CA PRO A 73 -7.48 11.90 21.19
C PRO A 73 -8.96 12.17 20.89
N MET A 74 -9.35 13.44 20.80
CA MET A 74 -10.73 13.83 20.47
C MET A 74 -11.13 13.37 19.06
N GLU A 75 -10.22 13.52 18.08
CA GLU A 75 -10.47 13.07 16.71
C GLU A 75 -10.54 11.55 16.61
N CYS A 76 -9.66 10.83 17.31
CA CYS A 76 -9.69 9.36 17.36
C CYS A 76 -11.04 8.83 17.85
N ARG A 77 -11.58 9.39 18.94
CA ARG A 77 -12.90 9.00 19.47
C ARG A 77 -14.02 9.22 18.46
N HIS A 78 -14.02 10.38 17.79
CA HIS A 78 -15.02 10.66 16.76
C HIS A 78 -14.82 9.81 15.49
N ALA A 79 -13.59 9.45 15.15
CA ALA A 79 -13.29 8.61 14.01
C ALA A 79 -13.88 7.22 14.19
N GLU A 80 -13.71 6.61 15.36
CA GLU A 80 -14.32 5.33 15.72
C GLU A 80 -15.85 5.38 15.61
N ASP A 81 -16.47 6.42 16.18
CA ASP A 81 -17.92 6.65 16.07
C ASP A 81 -18.38 6.80 14.61
N PHE A 82 -17.58 7.47 13.77
CA PHE A 82 -17.93 7.75 12.39
C PHE A 82 -17.82 6.49 11.53
N VAL A 83 -16.76 5.71 11.71
CA VAL A 83 -16.56 4.41 11.05
C VAL A 83 -17.69 3.47 11.41
N ALA A 84 -17.99 3.30 12.70
CA ALA A 84 -19.05 2.40 13.17
C ALA A 84 -20.43 2.80 12.62
N ARG A 85 -20.75 4.11 12.63
CA ARG A 85 -22.05 4.61 12.19
C ARG A 85 -22.23 4.59 10.67
N ALA A 86 -21.17 4.85 9.91
CA ALA A 86 -21.27 4.82 8.45
C ALA A 86 -21.47 3.39 7.92
N ASN A 87 -20.98 2.38 8.65
CA ASN A 87 -21.00 0.97 8.26
C ASN A 87 -20.67 0.81 6.77
N ALA A 88 -19.59 1.46 6.34
CA ALA A 88 -19.36 1.68 4.92
C ALA A 88 -18.80 0.43 4.22
N ALA A 89 -19.23 0.19 2.98
CA ALA A 89 -18.68 -0.90 2.16
C ALA A 89 -17.20 -0.66 1.80
N LYS A 90 -16.84 0.60 1.54
CA LYS A 90 -15.47 1.05 1.32
C LYS A 90 -15.05 2.06 2.39
N LEU A 91 -13.93 1.80 3.05
CA LEU A 91 -13.36 2.69 4.05
C LEU A 91 -12.00 3.21 3.59
N VAL A 92 -11.84 4.53 3.53
CA VAL A 92 -10.58 5.20 3.20
C VAL A 92 -10.18 6.10 4.36
N LEU A 93 -9.12 5.73 5.09
CA LEU A 93 -8.63 6.50 6.24
C LEU A 93 -7.35 7.23 5.88
N HIS A 94 -7.36 8.55 5.96
CA HIS A 94 -6.19 9.41 5.80
C HIS A 94 -5.68 9.81 7.19
N LEU A 95 -4.59 9.17 7.63
CA LEU A 95 -4.07 9.27 8.98
C LEU A 95 -2.82 10.12 9.01
N GLN A 96 -2.81 11.06 9.96
CA GLN A 96 -1.72 12.00 10.14
C GLN A 96 -1.24 11.98 11.59
N SER A 97 0.01 12.35 11.81
CA SER A 97 0.58 12.54 13.15
C SER A 97 1.68 13.58 13.08
N GLU A 98 1.72 14.50 14.04
CA GLU A 98 2.77 15.50 14.20
C GLU A 98 3.94 14.97 15.05
N THR A 99 3.79 13.80 15.66
CA THR A 99 4.81 13.16 16.51
C THR A 99 6.10 12.92 15.75
N ASP A 100 7.25 13.30 16.35
CA ASP A 100 8.56 13.03 15.76
C ASP A 100 8.82 11.52 15.76
N PRO A 101 9.07 10.90 14.59
CA PRO A 101 9.47 9.50 14.49
C PRO A 101 10.70 9.10 15.33
N ARG A 102 11.53 10.04 15.79
CA ARG A 102 12.70 9.79 16.65
C ARG A 102 12.40 9.71 18.14
N GLU A 103 11.25 10.23 18.58
CA GLU A 103 10.83 10.18 19.99
C GLU A 103 10.14 8.86 20.35
N GLN A 104 10.02 7.95 19.39
CA GLN A 104 9.34 6.67 19.53
C GLN A 104 10.35 5.52 19.68
N GLU A 105 11.26 5.67 20.64
CA GLU A 105 11.99 4.54 21.21
C GLU A 105 11.01 3.81 22.18
N ASP A 106 10.78 2.51 21.95
CA ASP A 106 10.09 1.57 22.86
C ASP A 106 8.60 1.73 23.21
N ALA A 107 7.87 2.73 22.71
CA ALA A 107 6.41 2.76 22.94
C ALA A 107 5.65 1.89 21.93
N ASP A 108 5.36 0.67 22.39
CA ASP A 108 4.41 -0.37 21.97
C ASP A 108 2.98 0.14 21.63
N THR A 109 2.88 1.20 20.81
CA THR A 109 1.62 1.92 20.57
C THR A 109 0.87 1.25 19.42
N ALA A 110 0.70 -0.07 19.54
CA ALA A 110 -0.17 -0.81 18.66
C ALA A 110 -1.60 -0.32 18.88
N TRP A 111 -2.12 0.43 17.90
CA TRP A 111 -3.51 0.88 17.90
C TRP A 111 -4.34 -0.09 17.07
N SER A 112 -5.66 -0.11 17.30
CA SER A 112 -6.57 -1.03 16.63
C SER A 112 -7.63 -0.30 15.83
N LEU A 113 -8.12 -0.93 14.77
CA LEU A 113 -9.21 -0.47 13.94
C LEU A 113 -10.29 -1.54 13.90
N GLN A 114 -11.48 -1.20 14.39
CA GLN A 114 -12.63 -2.08 14.32
C GLN A 114 -13.36 -1.88 12.98
N LEU A 115 -13.46 -2.93 12.17
CA LEU A 115 -14.16 -2.92 10.90
C LEU A 115 -15.66 -3.18 11.08
N PRO A 116 -16.53 -2.30 10.56
CA PRO A 116 -17.96 -2.56 10.46
C PRO A 116 -18.28 -3.78 9.59
N PRO A 117 -19.43 -4.45 9.80
CA PRO A 117 -19.76 -5.71 9.12
C PRO A 117 -19.87 -5.58 7.59
N ALA A 118 -20.28 -4.41 7.08
CA ALA A 118 -20.43 -4.20 5.64
C ALA A 118 -19.11 -3.93 4.91
N THR A 119 -18.00 -3.69 5.62
CA THR A 119 -16.74 -3.25 5.01
C THR A 119 -16.07 -4.37 4.21
N THR A 120 -16.02 -4.21 2.89
CA THR A 120 -15.35 -5.12 1.96
C THR A 120 -14.05 -4.55 1.41
N GLU A 121 -13.84 -3.24 1.48
CA GLU A 121 -12.63 -2.57 1.00
C GLU A 121 -12.07 -1.62 2.07
N LEU A 122 -10.79 -1.75 2.39
CA LEU A 122 -10.07 -0.86 3.31
C LEU A 122 -8.85 -0.26 2.62
N ARG A 123 -8.72 1.07 2.67
CA ARG A 123 -7.53 1.81 2.27
C ARG A 123 -7.03 2.68 3.42
N LEU A 124 -5.83 2.41 3.89
CA LEU A 124 -5.14 3.20 4.89
C LEU A 124 -4.07 4.05 4.19
N VAL A 125 -4.19 5.37 4.30
CA VAL A 125 -3.25 6.35 3.77
C VAL A 125 -2.54 7.02 4.94
N LEU A 126 -1.32 6.60 5.23
CA LEU A 126 -0.52 7.04 6.39
C LEU A 126 0.47 8.13 5.95
N TYR A 127 0.37 9.33 6.51
CA TYR A 127 1.22 10.46 6.14
C TYR A 127 2.42 10.69 7.07
N SER A 128 2.68 9.79 8.03
CA SER A 128 3.77 9.92 9.00
C SER A 128 4.41 8.59 9.35
N TYR A 129 5.74 8.57 9.45
CA TYR A 129 6.53 7.39 9.83
C TYR A 129 6.31 6.94 11.28
N ALA A 130 5.82 7.85 12.13
CA ALA A 130 5.40 7.54 13.49
C ALA A 130 4.15 6.64 13.50
N LEU A 131 3.35 6.66 12.43
CA LEU A 131 2.16 5.83 12.33
C LEU A 131 2.55 4.42 11.88
N ARG A 132 2.22 3.43 12.71
CA ARG A 132 2.25 2.01 12.37
C ARG A 132 0.89 1.57 11.82
N PRO A 133 0.83 0.53 10.96
CA PRO A 133 -0.45 -0.08 10.60
C PRO A 133 -1.22 -0.57 11.84
N PRO A 134 -2.57 -0.48 11.84
CA PRO A 134 -3.40 -0.90 12.97
C PRO A 134 -3.55 -2.41 13.10
N ARG A 135 -3.94 -2.85 14.30
CA ARG A 135 -4.62 -4.13 14.53
C ARG A 135 -6.03 -4.08 13.95
N ILE A 136 -6.26 -4.71 12.80
CA ILE A 136 -7.60 -4.79 12.21
C ILE A 136 -8.39 -5.88 12.94
N HIS A 137 -9.61 -5.58 13.40
CA HIS A 137 -10.48 -6.56 14.09
C HIS A 137 -11.95 -6.22 13.86
N GLY A 138 -12.87 -7.03 14.41
CA GLY A 138 -14.31 -6.80 14.31
C GLY A 138 -15.00 -7.59 13.20
N PRO A 139 -16.32 -7.42 13.04
CA PRO A 139 -17.15 -8.28 12.19
C PRO A 139 -16.86 -8.15 10.69
N GLY A 140 -16.28 -7.04 10.23
CA GLY A 140 -15.92 -6.85 8.82
C GLY A 140 -14.65 -7.59 8.36
N VAL A 141 -13.88 -8.20 9.27
CA VAL A 141 -12.63 -8.89 8.92
C VAL A 141 -12.88 -10.05 7.98
N ASP A 142 -13.95 -10.82 8.22
CA ASP A 142 -14.29 -12.00 7.41
C ASP A 142 -14.86 -11.64 6.04
N THR A 143 -15.30 -10.40 5.84
CA THR A 143 -15.88 -9.90 4.58
C THR A 143 -14.90 -9.02 3.79
N LEU A 144 -13.78 -8.62 4.38
CA LEU A 144 -12.76 -7.79 3.73
C LEU A 144 -12.15 -8.51 2.52
N ARG A 145 -12.30 -7.90 1.34
CA ARG A 145 -11.80 -8.41 0.05
C ARG A 145 -10.57 -7.66 -0.45
N SER A 146 -10.47 -6.36 -0.17
CA SER A 146 -9.37 -5.53 -0.62
C SER A 146 -8.76 -4.74 0.53
N LEU A 147 -7.42 -4.77 0.63
CA LEU A 147 -6.64 -4.01 1.59
C LEU A 147 -5.53 -3.24 0.89
N THR A 148 -5.51 -1.92 1.08
CA THR A 148 -4.43 -1.05 0.62
C THR A 148 -3.78 -0.37 1.80
N LEU A 149 -2.47 -0.55 1.95
CA LEU A 149 -1.61 0.19 2.87
C LEU A 149 -0.75 1.13 2.03
N HIS A 150 -0.94 2.42 2.20
CA HIS A 150 -0.26 3.43 1.38
C HIS A 150 0.34 4.53 2.23
N GLY A 151 1.58 4.90 1.94
CA GLY A 151 2.22 6.11 2.43
C GLY A 151 3.40 5.85 3.37
N PRO A 152 4.12 6.92 3.75
CA PRO A 152 5.35 6.87 4.53
C PRO A 152 5.15 6.31 5.94
N THR A 153 5.08 4.99 6.06
CA THR A 153 4.98 4.23 7.33
C THR A 153 6.11 3.22 7.44
N VAL A 154 6.49 2.87 8.67
CA VAL A 154 7.43 1.78 8.92
C VAL A 154 6.67 0.49 9.26
N LEU A 155 6.91 -0.57 8.50
CA LEU A 155 6.41 -1.94 8.72
C LEU A 155 7.43 -2.71 9.58
N CYS A 156 7.10 -2.98 10.85
CA CYS A 156 7.87 -3.79 11.79
C CYS A 156 7.22 -5.16 12.02
N GLN A 157 7.95 -6.12 12.58
CA GLN A 157 7.49 -7.50 12.78
C GLN A 157 6.24 -7.54 13.65
N GLN A 158 6.15 -6.71 14.69
CA GLN A 158 4.95 -6.60 15.53
C GLN A 158 3.78 -5.91 14.82
N GLY A 159 4.04 -4.96 13.91
CA GLY A 159 3.03 -4.32 13.07
C GLY A 159 2.52 -5.23 11.94
N LEU A 160 3.35 -6.17 11.49
CA LEU A 160 3.05 -7.19 10.50
C LEU A 160 2.52 -8.49 11.10
N LEU A 161 2.84 -8.83 12.35
CA LEU A 161 2.18 -9.90 13.14
C LEU A 161 0.68 -9.65 13.31
N LEU A 162 0.20 -8.45 12.99
CA LEU A 162 -1.20 -8.05 12.92
C LEU A 162 -1.80 -8.12 11.52
N LEU A 163 -1.01 -8.53 10.53
CA LEU A 163 -1.43 -8.98 9.20
C LEU A 163 -1.12 -10.47 9.00
N THR A 164 -0.12 -11.03 9.69
CA THR A 164 0.27 -12.45 9.62
C THR A 164 -0.33 -13.30 10.74
N GLY A 165 -0.71 -12.71 11.87
CA GLY A 165 -1.61 -13.31 12.87
C GLY A 165 -3.09 -12.98 12.65
N LEU A 166 -3.38 -12.11 11.67
CA LEU A 166 -4.74 -11.86 11.20
C LEU A 166 -5.04 -12.84 10.09
N LEU A 167 -5.97 -13.76 10.37
CA LEU A 167 -6.64 -14.47 9.32
C LEU A 167 -7.52 -13.45 8.59
N LEU A 168 -7.18 -13.18 7.34
CA LEU A 168 -7.98 -12.37 6.42
C LEU A 168 -8.60 -13.32 5.39
N PRO A 169 -9.60 -14.13 5.80
CA PRO A 169 -10.02 -15.31 5.05
C PRO A 169 -10.64 -14.99 3.69
N SER A 170 -11.19 -13.78 3.52
CA SER A 170 -11.84 -13.33 2.28
C SER A 170 -10.98 -12.40 1.42
N LEU A 171 -9.79 -12.04 1.88
CA LEU A 171 -8.95 -11.07 1.18
C LEU A 171 -8.48 -11.64 -0.16
N GLN A 172 -8.70 -10.88 -1.21
CA GLN A 172 -8.37 -11.19 -2.60
C GLN A 172 -7.33 -10.23 -3.16
N ASP A 173 -7.33 -8.97 -2.70
CA ASP A 173 -6.47 -7.90 -3.19
C ASP A 173 -5.67 -7.28 -2.04
N LEU A 174 -4.35 -7.31 -2.14
CA LEU A 174 -3.43 -6.67 -1.21
C LEU A 174 -2.50 -5.71 -1.96
N HIS A 175 -2.51 -4.45 -1.55
CA HIS A 175 -1.60 -3.43 -2.09
C HIS A 175 -0.79 -2.78 -0.96
N ILE A 176 0.53 -2.87 -1.04
CA ILE A 176 1.46 -2.23 -0.11
C ILE A 176 2.27 -1.20 -0.88
N ALA A 177 2.15 0.07 -0.49
CA ALA A 177 2.67 1.18 -1.28
C ALA A 177 3.39 2.23 -0.43
N GLN A 178 4.55 2.70 -0.91
CA GLN A 178 5.31 3.81 -0.31
C GLN A 178 5.72 3.58 1.17
N CYS A 179 5.82 2.32 1.58
CA CYS A 179 6.16 1.91 2.95
C CYS A 179 7.68 1.65 3.14
N THR A 180 8.13 1.53 4.38
CA THR A 180 9.51 1.18 4.75
C THR A 180 9.53 -0.05 5.65
N LEU A 181 10.29 -1.09 5.29
CA LEU A 181 10.46 -2.34 6.00
C LEU A 181 11.56 -2.22 7.05
N ALA A 182 11.22 -2.39 8.31
CA ALA A 182 12.19 -2.57 9.40
C ALA A 182 12.53 -4.05 9.64
N THR A 183 11.78 -4.97 9.05
CA THR A 183 11.99 -6.42 9.11
C THR A 183 11.41 -7.08 7.88
N SER A 184 11.56 -8.40 7.76
CA SER A 184 10.95 -9.21 6.72
C SER A 184 9.42 -9.23 6.78
N ILE A 185 8.80 -9.41 5.62
CA ILE A 185 7.35 -9.56 5.48
C ILE A 185 7.02 -10.94 4.90
N ASP A 186 6.00 -11.59 5.46
CA ASP A 186 5.53 -12.89 5.02
C ASP A 186 4.08 -12.78 4.54
N ILE A 187 3.83 -13.18 3.29
CA ILE A 187 2.51 -13.19 2.67
C ILE A 187 2.17 -14.64 2.36
N THR A 188 1.41 -15.26 3.25
CA THR A 188 1.18 -16.71 3.25
C THR A 188 -0.28 -17.07 2.99
N SER A 189 -0.48 -18.27 2.45
CA SER A 189 -1.82 -18.85 2.25
C SER A 189 -2.53 -19.10 3.59
N ASP A 190 -1.78 -19.30 4.67
CA ASP A 190 -2.35 -19.51 6.01
C ASP A 190 -3.03 -18.24 6.51
N ALA A 191 -2.41 -17.07 6.31
CA ALA A 191 -2.99 -15.78 6.69
C ALA A 191 -4.07 -15.31 5.70
N MET A 192 -3.84 -15.51 4.39
CA MET A 192 -4.68 -14.96 3.32
C MET A 192 -5.01 -16.05 2.27
N PRO A 193 -5.88 -17.02 2.59
CA PRO A 193 -6.12 -18.20 1.77
C PRO A 193 -6.77 -17.91 0.41
N ARG A 194 -7.40 -16.74 0.24
CA ARG A 194 -8.10 -16.33 -0.98
C ARG A 194 -7.36 -15.26 -1.78
N LEU A 195 -6.12 -14.91 -1.40
CA LEU A 195 -5.36 -13.86 -2.06
C LEU A 195 -5.14 -14.21 -3.55
N LYS A 196 -5.51 -13.28 -4.43
CA LYS A 196 -5.38 -13.40 -5.89
C LYS A 196 -4.45 -12.35 -6.47
N HIS A 197 -4.42 -11.16 -5.90
CA HIS A 197 -3.72 -10.00 -6.43
C HIS A 197 -2.84 -9.38 -5.34
N LEU A 198 -1.54 -9.28 -5.63
CA LEU A 198 -0.57 -8.67 -4.74
C LEU A 198 0.23 -7.62 -5.51
N ASP A 199 0.13 -6.38 -5.05
CA ASP A 199 0.90 -5.25 -5.55
C ASP A 199 1.81 -4.72 -4.43
N ILE A 200 3.11 -4.60 -4.69
CA ILE A 200 4.12 -4.02 -3.78
C ILE A 200 4.84 -2.91 -4.54
N THR A 201 4.56 -1.65 -4.21
CA THR A 201 5.00 -0.50 -5.00
C THR A 201 5.75 0.52 -4.13
N ASP A 202 6.96 0.91 -4.53
CA ASP A 202 7.80 1.88 -3.81
C ASP A 202 8.03 1.53 -2.33
N VAL A 203 8.19 0.23 -2.04
CA VAL A 203 8.52 -0.25 -0.69
C VAL A 203 10.03 -0.26 -0.52
N SER A 204 10.52 0.29 0.60
CA SER A 204 11.95 0.32 0.91
C SER A 204 12.34 -0.47 2.14
N VAL A 205 13.63 -0.65 2.39
CA VAL A 205 14.18 -1.13 3.66
C VAL A 205 14.67 0.05 4.52
N MET A 206 14.55 -0.06 5.84
CA MET A 206 14.77 1.03 6.80
C MET A 206 16.21 1.51 6.84
N THR A 207 17.17 0.59 6.87
CA THR A 207 18.61 0.88 6.87
C THR A 207 19.36 -0.20 6.08
N ASP A 208 20.60 0.05 5.66
CA ASP A 208 21.45 -0.97 5.02
C ASP A 208 21.78 -2.16 5.92
N ARG A 209 21.72 -1.96 7.23
CA ARG A 209 21.95 -3.02 8.21
C ARG A 209 20.70 -3.88 8.40
N THR A 210 19.53 -3.37 8.00
CA THR A 210 18.26 -4.07 8.13
C THR A 210 18.20 -5.17 7.07
N ARG A 211 18.29 -6.44 7.50
CA ARG A 211 18.17 -7.60 6.61
C ARG A 211 16.70 -8.00 6.40
N ALA A 212 15.91 -7.13 5.80
CA ALA A 212 14.50 -7.37 5.53
C ALA A 212 14.27 -8.12 4.20
N ALA A 213 13.55 -9.24 4.29
CA ALA A 213 13.16 -10.09 3.17
C ALA A 213 11.67 -9.93 2.80
N ILE A 214 11.31 -10.39 1.61
CA ILE A 214 9.91 -10.51 1.19
C ILE A 214 9.64 -11.99 0.82
N ASN A 215 8.80 -12.65 1.61
CA ASN A 215 8.40 -14.03 1.37
C ASN A 215 6.93 -14.09 0.92
N VAL A 216 6.68 -14.63 -0.26
CA VAL A 216 5.35 -14.77 -0.86
C VAL A 216 5.06 -16.26 -1.04
N LEU A 217 4.33 -16.85 -0.09
CA LEU A 217 3.94 -18.25 -0.03
C LEU A 217 2.42 -18.40 -0.22
N ALA A 218 1.92 -17.91 -1.36
CA ALA A 218 0.50 -17.73 -1.65
C ALA A 218 0.04 -18.62 -2.83
N ASP A 219 -0.53 -19.78 -2.51
CA ASP A 219 -0.92 -20.81 -3.49
C ASP A 219 -2.08 -20.39 -4.40
N GLY A 220 -2.93 -19.49 -3.91
CA GLY A 220 -4.04 -18.91 -4.65
C GLY A 220 -3.66 -17.74 -5.56
N LEU A 221 -2.44 -17.21 -5.45
CA LEU A 221 -2.03 -15.95 -6.08
C LEU A 221 -2.02 -16.06 -7.61
N ARG A 222 -2.64 -15.09 -8.27
CA ARG A 222 -2.75 -15.01 -9.74
C ARG A 222 -1.88 -13.91 -10.33
N THR A 223 -1.77 -12.78 -9.64
CA THR A 223 -0.95 -11.65 -10.10
C THR A 223 -0.04 -11.17 -8.99
N LEU A 224 1.24 -11.04 -9.30
CA LEU A 224 2.24 -10.40 -8.46
C LEU A 224 2.83 -9.23 -9.24
N ARG A 225 2.74 -8.02 -8.68
CA ARG A 225 3.44 -6.86 -9.20
C ARG A 225 4.33 -6.27 -8.13
N MET A 226 5.59 -6.10 -8.46
CA MET A 226 6.56 -5.44 -7.61
C MET A 226 7.21 -4.32 -8.40
N SER A 227 7.18 -3.10 -7.86
CA SER A 227 7.85 -1.97 -8.47
C SER A 227 8.49 -1.03 -7.45
N CYS A 228 9.57 -0.36 -7.85
CA CYS A 228 10.18 0.71 -7.07
C CYS A 228 10.65 1.83 -8.02
N HIS A 229 9.76 2.79 -8.29
CA HIS A 229 9.95 3.86 -9.26
C HIS A 229 10.36 5.19 -8.64
N MET A 230 9.91 5.48 -7.41
CA MET A 230 10.03 6.82 -6.82
C MET A 230 11.47 7.33 -6.67
N TRP A 231 12.49 6.45 -6.74
CA TRP A 231 13.90 6.84 -6.54
C TRP A 231 14.92 6.02 -7.35
N SER A 232 14.50 5.31 -8.39
CA SER A 232 15.39 4.60 -9.32
C SER A 232 15.81 5.51 -10.48
N ALA A 233 16.45 6.65 -10.18
CA ALA A 233 17.07 7.47 -11.22
C ALA A 233 18.49 6.97 -11.46
N THR A 234 18.72 6.27 -12.58
CA THR A 234 20.07 5.94 -13.03
C THR A 234 20.68 7.17 -13.70
N GLU A 235 21.48 7.94 -12.95
CA GLU A 235 22.33 8.97 -13.56
C GLU A 235 23.53 8.29 -14.25
N PRO A 236 23.87 8.66 -15.51
CA PRO A 236 25.20 8.48 -16.06
C PRO A 236 26.22 9.21 -15.15
N PRO A 237 27.50 8.81 -15.11
CA PRO A 237 28.51 9.35 -14.17
C PRO A 237 28.83 10.87 -14.32
N SER A 238 28.09 11.62 -15.12
CA SER A 238 28.37 13.01 -15.45
C SER A 238 27.10 13.86 -15.57
N GLN A 239 26.41 14.21 -14.47
CA GLN A 239 25.92 15.59 -14.22
C GLN A 239 25.07 15.76 -12.94
N ARG A 240 25.01 17.04 -12.55
CA ARG A 240 24.57 17.75 -11.35
C ARG A 240 23.30 17.26 -10.63
N GLN A 241 23.44 17.14 -9.31
CA GLN A 241 22.37 16.96 -8.33
C GLN A 241 21.44 18.16 -8.27
N MET A 242 20.15 17.94 -8.51
CA MET A 242 19.08 18.87 -8.13
C MET A 242 18.64 18.57 -6.69
N PHE A 243 18.50 19.60 -5.87
CA PHE A 243 17.98 19.54 -4.51
C PHE A 243 16.46 19.33 -4.53
N SER A 244 15.92 18.43 -3.69
CA SER A 244 14.50 18.49 -3.29
C SER A 244 14.33 18.12 -1.82
N LEU A 245 13.23 18.64 -1.25
CA LEU A 245 12.96 18.89 0.16
C LEU A 245 13.06 17.68 1.10
N ARG A 246 13.43 18.00 2.35
CA ARG A 246 13.78 17.14 3.48
C ARG A 246 12.55 16.38 4.05
N SER A 247 12.58 15.05 4.05
CA SER A 247 11.83 14.20 4.99
C SER A 247 12.81 13.22 5.65
N LEU A 248 12.67 13.02 6.96
CA LEU A 248 13.64 12.34 7.84
C LEU A 248 13.79 10.84 7.57
N PHE A 249 12.73 10.23 7.03
CA PHE A 249 12.73 8.87 6.53
C PHE A 249 12.15 9.02 5.11
N GLN A 250 12.86 8.51 4.12
CA GLN A 250 12.36 8.50 2.74
C GLN A 250 12.74 7.14 2.20
N ALA A 251 11.73 6.40 1.74
CA ALA A 251 11.90 5.10 1.13
C ALA A 251 12.77 5.26 -0.12
N ARG A 252 14.04 4.86 -0.03
CA ARG A 252 15.03 5.00 -1.11
C ARG A 252 15.50 3.63 -1.54
N PHE A 253 15.97 3.55 -2.79
CA PHE A 253 16.48 2.35 -3.46
C PHE A 253 16.80 1.20 -2.50
N THR A 254 16.08 0.11 -2.70
CA THR A 254 16.04 -0.97 -1.74
C THR A 254 16.52 -2.27 -2.35
N THR A 255 17.52 -2.81 -1.68
CA THR A 255 17.96 -4.17 -1.84
C THR A 255 17.39 -4.95 -0.67
N TYR A 256 16.45 -5.85 -0.93
CA TYR A 256 15.96 -6.80 0.06
C TYR A 256 17.07 -7.82 0.36
N SER A 257 17.11 -8.33 1.59
CA SER A 257 18.07 -9.39 1.94
C SER A 257 17.76 -10.69 1.19
N SER A 258 16.47 -10.99 1.00
CA SER A 258 16.04 -12.08 0.14
C SER A 258 14.62 -11.87 -0.38
N PHE A 259 14.31 -12.55 -1.48
CA PHE A 259 12.95 -12.69 -2.00
C PHE A 259 12.65 -14.16 -2.26
N HIS A 260 11.55 -14.66 -1.69
CA HIS A 260 11.09 -16.03 -1.85
C HIS A 260 9.67 -16.06 -2.42
N LEU A 261 9.47 -16.79 -3.52
CA LEU A 261 8.17 -16.97 -4.17
C LEU A 261 7.76 -18.45 -4.28
N ARG A 262 6.57 -18.76 -3.78
CA ARG A 262 5.82 -20.00 -4.01
C ARG A 262 4.37 -19.63 -4.34
N ALA A 263 4.05 -19.64 -5.62
CA ALA A 263 2.74 -19.26 -6.15
C ALA A 263 2.37 -20.15 -7.37
N PRO A 264 2.05 -21.44 -7.17
CA PRO A 264 1.77 -22.41 -8.25
C PRO A 264 0.60 -22.05 -9.17
N ARG A 265 -0.21 -21.04 -8.84
CA ARG A 265 -1.31 -20.53 -9.68
C ARG A 265 -1.03 -19.17 -10.33
N LEU A 266 0.20 -18.67 -10.19
CA LEU A 266 0.59 -17.37 -10.73
C LEU A 266 0.48 -17.36 -12.26
N GLN A 267 -0.14 -16.30 -12.79
CA GLN A 267 -0.34 -16.08 -14.22
C GLN A 267 0.37 -14.80 -14.70
N VAL A 268 0.41 -13.77 -13.85
CA VAL A 268 1.06 -12.50 -14.17
C VAL A 268 2.15 -12.22 -13.15
N PHE A 269 3.37 -11.99 -13.64
CA PHE A 269 4.53 -11.60 -12.83
C PHE A 269 5.13 -10.29 -13.36
N GLU A 270 5.18 -9.27 -12.52
CA GLU A 270 5.81 -8.00 -12.83
C GLU A 270 6.84 -7.67 -11.74
N TRP A 271 8.07 -7.38 -12.15
CA TRP A 271 9.18 -7.02 -11.28
C TRP A 271 9.93 -5.85 -11.88
N ARG A 272 9.84 -4.66 -11.28
CA ARG A 272 10.45 -3.44 -11.83
C ARG A 272 11.29 -2.71 -10.79
N CYS A 273 12.56 -2.49 -11.09
CA CYS A 273 13.47 -1.65 -10.31
C CYS A 273 13.63 -2.07 -8.83
N CYS A 274 13.31 -3.33 -8.50
CA CYS A 274 13.53 -3.93 -7.18
C CYS A 274 14.80 -4.80 -7.21
N TYR A 275 15.57 -4.81 -6.11
CA TYR A 275 16.80 -5.61 -6.00
C TYR A 275 16.71 -6.50 -4.78
N THR A 276 17.36 -7.66 -4.84
CA THR A 276 17.47 -8.60 -3.74
C THR A 276 18.83 -9.27 -3.77
N ASP A 277 19.41 -9.55 -2.60
CA ASP A 277 20.69 -10.25 -2.51
C ASP A 277 20.54 -11.75 -2.80
N GLU A 278 19.45 -12.35 -2.30
CA GLU A 278 19.08 -13.74 -2.53
C GLU A 278 17.71 -13.83 -3.21
N LEU A 279 17.59 -14.72 -4.20
CA LEU A 279 16.34 -14.97 -4.92
C LEU A 279 16.02 -16.46 -4.94
N ARG A 280 14.80 -16.81 -4.51
CA ARG A 280 14.29 -18.18 -4.56
C ARG A 280 12.88 -18.20 -5.14
N ILE A 281 12.71 -18.78 -6.32
CA ILE A 281 11.40 -19.04 -6.92
C ILE A 281 11.20 -20.55 -6.93
N GLU A 282 10.31 -21.05 -6.06
CA GLU A 282 10.07 -22.49 -5.90
C GLU A 282 9.03 -23.02 -6.89
N SER A 283 7.95 -22.27 -7.09
CA SER A 283 6.89 -22.66 -8.00
C SER A 283 6.11 -21.45 -8.48
N VAL A 284 5.77 -21.48 -9.76
CA VAL A 284 4.88 -20.53 -10.43
C VAL A 284 3.88 -21.30 -11.28
N GLY A 285 2.75 -20.68 -11.59
CA GLY A 285 1.76 -21.25 -12.51
C GLY A 285 2.16 -21.09 -13.97
N ARG A 286 1.19 -21.34 -14.87
CA ARG A 286 1.35 -21.05 -16.29
C ARG A 286 1.26 -19.54 -16.50
N LEU A 287 2.40 -18.92 -16.79
CA LEU A 287 2.53 -17.48 -16.94
C LEU A 287 1.95 -17.04 -18.30
N SER A 288 1.03 -16.10 -18.25
CA SER A 288 0.43 -15.43 -19.41
C SER A 288 0.96 -14.01 -19.61
N GLY A 289 1.63 -13.43 -18.60
CA GLY A 289 2.25 -12.11 -18.70
C GLY A 289 3.45 -12.00 -17.77
N VAL A 290 4.59 -11.59 -18.32
CA VAL A 290 5.82 -11.36 -17.55
C VAL A 290 6.43 -10.01 -17.95
N ALA A 291 6.76 -9.20 -16.96
CA ALA A 291 7.49 -7.95 -17.16
C ALA A 291 8.59 -7.85 -16.10
N VAL A 292 9.84 -7.83 -16.54
CA VAL A 292 10.98 -7.69 -15.63
C VAL A 292 11.80 -6.49 -16.09
N GLU A 293 12.00 -5.50 -15.24
CA GLU A 293 12.80 -4.32 -15.53
C GLU A 293 13.82 -4.14 -14.41
N ILE A 294 15.11 -4.17 -14.74
CA ILE A 294 16.19 -4.00 -13.77
C ILE A 294 17.19 -3.03 -14.37
N ALA A 295 17.53 -2.00 -13.61
CA ALA A 295 18.47 -0.98 -14.03
C ALA A 295 19.87 -1.29 -13.49
N ALA A 296 20.90 -0.67 -14.07
CA ALA A 296 22.24 -0.63 -13.49
C ALA A 296 22.68 0.83 -13.40
N GLY A 297 23.56 1.15 -12.46
CA GLY A 297 24.11 2.49 -12.34
C GLY A 297 24.06 3.07 -10.92
N LYS A 298 24.23 4.39 -10.87
CA LYS A 298 24.32 5.14 -9.62
C LYS A 298 22.99 5.13 -8.90
N VAL A 299 23.05 4.72 -7.63
CA VAL A 299 21.91 4.82 -6.73
C VAL A 299 22.07 6.12 -5.95
N THR A 300 21.33 7.15 -6.33
CA THR A 300 21.33 8.42 -5.60
C THR A 300 20.56 8.29 -4.27
N ARG A 301 21.30 8.03 -3.19
CA ARG A 301 20.81 8.28 -1.83
C ARG A 301 21.13 9.72 -1.46
N ARG A 302 20.13 10.53 -1.12
CA ARG A 302 20.39 11.93 -0.71
C ARG A 302 20.64 12.13 0.79
N PHE A 303 20.71 11.11 1.66
CA PHE A 303 21.04 11.31 3.09
C PHE A 303 21.76 10.11 3.71
N GLY A 304 22.81 10.42 4.49
CA GLY A 304 23.74 9.51 5.17
C GLY A 304 25.19 9.82 4.77
N ASP A 305 26.13 9.84 5.73
CA ASP A 305 27.59 9.87 5.48
C ASP A 305 28.10 8.58 4.79
N GLU A 306 27.18 7.72 4.37
CA GLU A 306 27.44 6.43 3.79
C GLU A 306 27.42 6.55 2.26
N GLY A 307 28.52 6.12 1.65
CA GLY A 307 28.88 6.40 0.27
C GLY A 307 27.83 6.01 -0.77
N ILE A 308 27.97 6.61 -1.95
CA ILE A 308 27.16 6.30 -3.13
C ILE A 308 27.25 4.80 -3.43
N ARG A 309 26.12 4.09 -3.36
CA ARG A 309 26.03 2.69 -3.78
C ARG A 309 25.78 2.63 -5.27
N TYR A 310 26.40 1.64 -5.93
CA TYR A 310 26.22 1.39 -7.36
C TYR A 310 25.71 -0.03 -7.55
N VAL A 311 24.72 -0.19 -8.41
CA VAL A 311 24.40 -1.51 -8.96
C VAL A 311 25.29 -1.71 -10.17
N THR A 312 26.16 -2.71 -10.11
CA THR A 312 26.99 -3.05 -11.26
C THR A 312 26.15 -3.70 -12.35
N ILE A 313 26.62 -3.62 -13.59
CA ILE A 313 26.02 -4.33 -14.73
C ILE A 313 25.93 -5.83 -14.43
N GLU A 314 26.98 -6.40 -13.84
CA GLU A 314 27.04 -7.80 -13.43
C GLU A 314 25.95 -8.16 -12.41
N GLN A 315 25.72 -7.31 -11.40
CA GLN A 315 24.66 -7.53 -10.41
C GLN A 315 23.26 -7.49 -11.02
N ARG A 316 23.02 -6.53 -11.93
CA ARG A 316 21.77 -6.44 -12.69
C ARG A 316 21.56 -7.70 -13.53
N ASP A 317 22.56 -8.10 -14.30
CA ASP A 317 22.46 -9.23 -15.23
C ASP A 317 22.32 -10.56 -14.50
N LYS A 318 23.01 -10.71 -13.36
CA LYS A 318 22.81 -11.84 -12.45
C LYS A 318 21.38 -11.91 -11.95
N LEU A 319 20.85 -10.82 -11.38
CA LEU A 319 19.46 -10.81 -10.87
C LEU A 319 18.43 -11.06 -11.97
N MET A 320 18.63 -10.49 -13.16
CA MET A 320 17.79 -10.76 -14.33
C MET A 320 17.78 -12.26 -14.68
N THR A 321 18.97 -12.86 -14.72
CA THR A 321 19.15 -14.28 -15.03
C THR A 321 18.49 -15.17 -13.96
N ASP A 322 18.69 -14.85 -12.68
CA ASP A 322 18.12 -15.58 -11.56
C ASP A 322 16.58 -15.53 -11.59
N ILE A 323 15.99 -14.36 -11.86
CA ILE A 323 14.53 -14.20 -12.00
C ILE A 323 14.01 -15.04 -13.16
N LEU A 324 14.58 -14.88 -14.35
CA LEU A 324 14.12 -15.59 -15.54
C LEU A 324 14.26 -17.10 -15.35
N HIS A 325 15.37 -17.58 -14.79
CA HIS A 325 15.58 -19.00 -14.49
C HIS A 325 14.52 -19.54 -13.51
N GLY A 326 14.20 -18.79 -12.46
CA GLY A 326 13.15 -19.15 -11.52
C GLY A 326 11.73 -19.16 -12.13
N LEU A 327 11.47 -18.33 -13.14
CA LEU A 327 10.19 -18.28 -13.87
C LEU A 327 10.07 -19.31 -15.00
N MET A 328 11.19 -19.90 -15.46
CA MET A 328 11.22 -20.86 -16.58
C MET A 328 10.16 -21.96 -16.50
N PRO A 329 9.87 -22.59 -15.33
CA PRO A 329 8.85 -23.62 -15.24
C PRO A 329 7.44 -23.16 -15.68
N GLY A 330 7.15 -21.87 -15.58
CA GLY A 330 5.86 -21.27 -15.92
C GLY A 330 5.74 -20.73 -17.35
N LEU A 331 6.85 -20.56 -18.07
CA LEU A 331 6.89 -19.98 -19.42
C LEU A 331 6.59 -21.02 -20.52
N GLN A 332 5.86 -20.61 -21.57
CA GLN A 332 5.69 -21.39 -22.81
C GLN A 332 6.13 -20.54 -24.02
N PRO A 333 7.13 -20.95 -24.82
CA PRO A 333 7.81 -22.25 -24.86
C PRO A 333 9.09 -22.28 -24.00
N ARG A 334 9.49 -23.51 -23.64
CA ARG A 334 10.48 -23.86 -22.61
C ARG A 334 11.94 -23.51 -22.93
N THR A 335 12.20 -22.67 -23.94
CA THR A 335 13.57 -22.39 -24.40
C THR A 335 13.93 -20.91 -24.27
N TRP A 336 15.16 -20.65 -23.84
CA TRP A 336 15.70 -19.28 -23.70
C TRP A 336 15.65 -18.47 -25.00
N LYS A 337 15.55 -19.15 -26.15
CA LYS A 337 15.44 -18.54 -27.48
C LYS A 337 14.11 -17.80 -27.69
N ASP A 338 13.07 -18.17 -26.95
CA ASP A 338 11.74 -17.56 -27.05
C ASP A 338 11.62 -16.29 -26.18
N VAL A 339 12.61 -16.05 -25.31
CA VAL A 339 12.75 -14.80 -24.52
C VAL A 339 13.41 -13.75 -25.43
N LYS A 340 12.61 -12.98 -26.18
CA LYS A 340 13.11 -11.96 -27.10
C LYS A 340 13.67 -10.72 -26.37
N GLY A 341 14.99 -10.49 -26.53
CA GLY A 341 15.60 -9.15 -26.66
C GLY A 341 16.25 -8.53 -25.42
N TYR A 342 17.58 -8.38 -25.44
CA TYR A 342 18.31 -7.45 -24.56
C TYR A 342 18.32 -6.05 -25.20
N TYR A 343 17.70 -5.06 -24.56
CA TYR A 343 17.86 -3.66 -24.96
C TYR A 343 18.60 -2.87 -23.87
N TYR A 344 19.67 -2.20 -24.29
CA TYR A 344 20.38 -1.23 -23.46
C TYR A 344 19.47 -0.02 -23.25
N LEU A 345 19.05 0.16 -21.99
CA LEU A 345 17.90 0.94 -21.53
C LEU A 345 16.54 0.36 -21.97
N ILE A 346 15.55 0.41 -21.06
CA ILE A 346 14.09 0.30 -21.30
C ILE A 346 13.45 -1.05 -20.91
N CYS A 347 12.31 -0.92 -20.22
CA CYS A 347 11.32 -1.91 -19.80
C CYS A 347 11.14 -3.13 -20.71
N PHE A 348 10.94 -4.31 -20.12
CA PHE A 348 10.44 -5.49 -20.82
C PHE A 348 8.91 -5.56 -20.71
N GLU A 349 8.23 -5.67 -21.85
CA GLU A 349 6.85 -6.11 -21.94
C GLU A 349 6.85 -7.43 -22.74
N ILE A 350 6.79 -8.58 -22.07
CA ILE A 350 6.66 -9.87 -22.77
C ILE A 350 5.19 -10.01 -23.17
N LYS A 351 4.86 -9.58 -24.40
CA LYS A 351 3.58 -9.88 -25.04
C LYS A 351 3.64 -11.29 -25.63
N LEU A 352 3.07 -12.26 -24.91
CA LEU A 352 2.80 -13.59 -25.45
C LEU A 352 1.61 -13.48 -26.42
N TYR A 353 1.90 -13.51 -27.73
CA TYR A 353 0.85 -13.71 -28.74
C TYR A 353 0.55 -15.21 -28.80
N THR A 354 -0.64 -15.59 -28.37
CA THR A 354 -1.22 -16.91 -28.67
C THR A 354 -1.66 -16.92 -30.14
N PHE A 355 -1.10 -17.83 -30.94
CA PHE A 355 -1.66 -18.22 -32.24
C PHE A 355 -2.73 -19.29 -32.05
#